data_AF-A0A7D6I3F2-F1
#
_entry.id   AF-A0A7D6I3F2-F1
#
_cell.length_a   1.000
_cell.length_b   1.000
_cell.length_c   1.000
_cell.angle_alpha   90.00
_cell.angle_beta   90.00
_cell.angle_gamma   90.00
#
_symmetry.space_group_name_H-M   'P 1'
#
loop_
_entity.id
_entity.type
_entity.pdbx_description
1 polymer ?
#
loop_
_entity_poly.entity_id
_entity_poly.type
_entity_poly.pdbx_seq_one_letter_code
_entity_poly.pdbx_strand_id
1 'polypeptide(L)'
;MTNDWRSYPFKLVPGDGQLDFPAAEGQHADQESDTWFIAGELEAPDSRRSFAFLTIFNRNRPGGSIVADFYTMALFDLDTGDYGTYTDYDMPPASMEPGATPRLSSAVGSLDLGYDTRDGTARWTARTDDDGNLVPYTYDVDLVGTDQHGRTMRLELAVTPTRAPTALGALAYNGKIACFGQDDTYSYFQTGLVMTGTLRWGELAEQVRGSSGHIDRQWFPKYAGGGTGEPPRTRSHEWRTVNFCNGVDMSIWRQFLRTEGNALQPFTGITVSYSDGRAPECVEDFEVTISSYVRWPESIRTLIRPPTKARYMPDRHRITSAALQLDIVGEPLVPAPAHGLPIEYMEGPYRYRGTLGGQPVTAFAFNERSLALYRDWELVQVLSATLADVPGAEVKAAVDQLSKLVHDGERVAALELASKLRIGQTEPLATIFDDLITALSG
;
A
#
# COMPACT_ATOMS: atom_id res chain seq x y z
N MET A 1 -14.19 31.74 5.04
CA MET A 1 -13.42 30.64 4.42
C MET A 1 -12.00 31.16 4.23
N THR A 2 -11.03 30.54 4.89
CA THR A 2 -9.62 30.95 4.93
C THR A 2 -8.80 30.13 3.94
N ASN A 3 -7.75 30.71 3.35
CA ASN A 3 -6.74 29.96 2.58
C ASN A 3 -5.66 29.35 3.51
N ASP A 4 -5.77 29.57 4.83
CA ASP A 4 -4.92 28.91 5.80
C ASP A 4 -5.45 27.49 6.03
N TRP A 5 -4.67 26.51 5.61
CA TRP A 5 -4.99 25.10 5.82
C TRP A 5 -4.97 24.74 7.31
N ARG A 6 -4.41 25.54 8.21
CA ARG A 6 -4.45 25.27 9.65
C ARG A 6 -5.76 25.72 10.33
N SER A 7 -6.81 25.93 9.55
CA SER A 7 -8.11 26.39 10.05
C SER A 7 -9.25 25.72 9.28
N TYR A 8 -10.30 25.36 9.99
CA TYR A 8 -11.55 24.92 9.37
C TYR A 8 -12.56 26.07 9.23
N PRO A 9 -13.37 26.10 8.15
CA PRO A 9 -13.32 25.20 7.00
C PRO A 9 -12.17 25.55 6.03
N PHE A 10 -11.58 24.52 5.41
CA PHE A 10 -10.54 24.66 4.38
C PHE A 10 -10.98 23.98 3.08
N LYS A 11 -10.64 24.58 1.94
CA LYS A 11 -10.97 24.04 0.60
C LYS A 11 -9.70 23.65 -0.11
N LEU A 12 -9.47 22.34 -0.28
CA LEU A 12 -8.29 21.86 -0.99
C LEU A 12 -8.41 22.12 -2.50
N VAL A 13 -9.60 21.89 -3.06
CA VAL A 13 -9.89 22.14 -4.48
C VAL A 13 -11.06 23.12 -4.60
N PRO A 14 -10.84 24.36 -5.05
CA PRO A 14 -11.91 25.34 -5.17
C PRO A 14 -13.03 24.87 -6.10
N GLY A 15 -14.26 24.84 -5.57
CA GLY A 15 -15.46 24.45 -6.32
C GLY A 15 -15.82 22.96 -6.21
N ASP A 16 -15.00 22.16 -5.54
CA ASP A 16 -15.27 20.74 -5.30
C ASP A 16 -15.54 20.47 -3.81
N GLY A 17 -16.81 20.23 -3.48
CA GLY A 17 -17.24 19.99 -2.10
C GLY A 17 -16.80 18.65 -1.52
N GLN A 18 -16.32 17.70 -2.34
CA GLN A 18 -15.79 16.42 -1.87
C GLN A 18 -14.43 16.60 -1.15
N LEU A 19 -13.74 17.72 -1.41
CA LEU A 19 -12.44 18.06 -0.82
C LEU A 19 -12.52 19.31 0.08
N ASP A 20 -13.70 19.54 0.69
CA ASP A 20 -13.93 20.54 1.73
C ASP A 20 -13.70 19.92 3.13
N PHE A 21 -12.87 20.56 3.93
CA PHE A 21 -12.48 20.11 5.27
C PHE A 21 -13.25 20.87 6.35
N PRO A 22 -13.67 20.20 7.45
CA PRO A 22 -13.27 18.84 7.88
C PRO A 22 -14.05 17.68 7.24
N ALA A 23 -15.05 17.95 6.41
CA ALA A 23 -15.95 16.91 5.90
C ALA A 23 -15.23 15.80 5.12
N ALA A 24 -14.21 16.14 4.31
CA ALA A 24 -13.38 15.21 3.55
C ALA A 24 -12.56 14.22 4.42
N GLU A 25 -12.43 14.48 5.73
CA GLU A 25 -11.78 13.55 6.66
C GLU A 25 -12.75 12.45 7.15
N GLY A 26 -14.04 12.78 7.20
CA GLY A 26 -15.10 11.85 7.62
C GLY A 26 -15.53 10.88 6.53
N GLN A 27 -16.65 10.23 6.78
CA GLN A 27 -17.29 9.28 5.88
C GLN A 27 -18.00 9.98 4.71
N HIS A 28 -17.86 9.41 3.52
CA HIS A 28 -18.61 9.76 2.32
C HIS A 28 -19.79 8.80 2.13
N ALA A 29 -20.97 9.21 2.57
CA ALA A 29 -22.14 8.33 2.68
C ALA A 29 -22.70 7.86 1.32
N ASP A 30 -22.46 8.62 0.26
CA ASP A 30 -22.83 8.32 -1.13
C ASP A 30 -21.85 7.36 -1.84
N GLN A 31 -20.77 6.98 -1.17
CA GLN A 31 -19.71 6.13 -1.71
C GLN A 31 -19.86 4.69 -1.20
N GLU A 32 -19.65 3.73 -2.10
CA GLU A 32 -19.67 2.31 -1.74
C GLU A 32 -18.37 1.87 -1.06
N SER A 33 -17.24 2.55 -1.29
CA SER A 33 -15.99 2.25 -0.59
C SER A 33 -15.33 3.52 -0.06
N ASP A 34 -14.81 3.45 1.17
CA ASP A 34 -14.14 4.56 1.84
C ASP A 34 -12.96 4.03 2.66
N THR A 35 -11.76 4.56 2.41
CA THR A 35 -10.48 4.04 2.92
C THR A 35 -9.70 5.09 3.69
N TRP A 36 -9.43 4.81 4.95
CA TRP A 36 -8.55 5.62 5.78
C TRP A 36 -7.26 4.86 6.03
N PHE A 37 -6.15 5.44 5.58
CA PHE A 37 -4.82 4.88 5.71
C PHE A 37 -3.93 5.83 6.51
N ILE A 38 -3.17 5.29 7.47
CA ILE A 38 -2.04 6.01 8.07
C ILE A 38 -0.88 5.06 8.30
N ALA A 39 0.32 5.51 7.93
CA ALA A 39 1.57 4.80 8.18
C ALA A 39 2.68 5.79 8.54
N GLY A 40 3.70 5.29 9.25
CA GLY A 40 4.80 6.14 9.69
C GLY A 40 5.97 5.41 10.31
N GLU A 41 7.10 6.13 10.36
CA GLU A 41 8.31 5.71 11.07
C GLU A 41 8.26 6.22 12.51
N LEU A 42 8.68 5.37 13.44
CA LEU A 42 8.71 5.62 14.87
C LEU A 42 10.10 5.31 15.43
N GLU A 43 10.54 6.12 16.36
CA GLU A 43 11.75 5.90 17.16
C GLU A 43 11.35 5.77 18.63
N ALA A 44 11.97 4.83 19.34
CA ALA A 44 11.92 4.73 20.79
C ALA A 44 13.21 5.32 21.39
N PRO A 45 13.19 6.57 21.91
CA PRO A 45 14.42 7.26 22.29
C PRO A 45 15.21 6.58 23.41
N ASP A 46 14.50 5.93 24.34
CA ASP A 46 15.09 5.32 25.53
C ASP A 46 15.84 4.03 25.19
N SER A 47 15.25 3.17 24.36
CA SER A 47 15.87 1.93 23.90
C SER A 47 16.71 2.10 22.62
N ARG A 48 16.58 3.25 21.95
CA ARG A 48 17.19 3.57 20.64
C ARG A 48 16.79 2.59 19.53
N ARG A 49 15.56 2.09 19.60
CA ARG A 49 15.00 1.20 18.59
C ARG A 49 14.17 1.96 17.56
N SER A 50 14.11 1.42 16.36
CA SER A 50 13.34 1.96 15.25
C SER A 50 12.21 1.02 14.87
N PHE A 51 11.01 1.57 14.74
CA PHE A 51 9.79 0.86 14.37
C PHE A 51 9.12 1.54 13.19
N ALA A 52 8.20 0.83 12.56
CA ALA A 52 7.22 1.45 11.69
C ALA A 52 5.85 0.82 11.94
N PHE A 53 4.80 1.50 11.47
CA PHE A 53 3.45 0.97 11.51
C PHE A 53 2.69 1.36 10.25
N LEU A 54 1.65 0.60 9.96
CA LEU A 54 0.56 1.01 9.07
C LEU A 54 -0.77 0.58 9.67
N THR A 55 -1.83 1.27 9.29
CA THR A 55 -3.20 0.86 9.57
C THR A 55 -4.13 1.27 8.45
N ILE A 56 -5.14 0.43 8.23
CA ILE A 56 -6.19 0.64 7.23
C ILE A 56 -7.52 0.42 7.93
N PHE A 57 -8.39 1.41 7.90
CA PHE A 57 -9.83 1.24 8.10
C PHE A 57 -10.48 1.33 6.74
N ASN A 58 -11.32 0.36 6.41
CA ASN A 58 -11.97 0.34 5.12
C ASN A 58 -13.44 -0.02 5.27
N ARG A 59 -14.29 0.89 4.81
CA ARG A 59 -15.73 0.69 4.71
C ARG A 59 -16.02 0.21 3.29
N ASN A 60 -16.66 -0.95 3.14
CA ASN A 60 -17.16 -1.43 1.86
C ASN A 60 -18.63 -1.80 1.98
N ARG A 61 -19.43 -1.18 1.11
CA ARG A 61 -20.86 -1.43 0.96
C ARG A 61 -21.21 -1.80 -0.49
N PRO A 62 -20.76 -2.96 -1.01
CA PRO A 62 -21.10 -3.37 -2.37
C PRO A 62 -22.61 -3.40 -2.59
N GLY A 63 -23.09 -2.64 -3.57
CA GLY A 63 -24.53 -2.51 -3.82
C GLY A 63 -25.35 -1.91 -2.66
N GLY A 64 -24.68 -1.26 -1.71
CA GLY A 64 -25.26 -0.52 -0.59
C GLY A 64 -25.70 -1.35 0.63
N SER A 65 -25.97 -2.65 0.47
CA SER A 65 -26.54 -3.50 1.53
C SER A 65 -25.58 -4.52 2.12
N ILE A 66 -24.57 -4.95 1.36
CA ILE A 66 -23.57 -5.91 1.82
C ILE A 66 -22.56 -5.17 2.69
N VAL A 67 -22.23 -5.69 3.87
CA VAL A 67 -21.12 -5.18 4.69
C VAL A 67 -19.88 -5.99 4.34
N ALA A 68 -18.78 -5.33 3.97
CA ALA A 68 -17.49 -5.99 3.72
C ALA A 68 -16.35 -5.14 4.28
N ASP A 69 -16.60 -4.56 5.45
CA ASP A 69 -15.68 -3.64 6.10
C ASP A 69 -14.51 -4.43 6.70
N PHE A 70 -13.33 -3.82 6.74
CA PHE A 70 -12.18 -4.43 7.38
C PHE A 70 -11.31 -3.40 8.09
N TYR A 71 -10.56 -3.91 9.05
CA TYR A 71 -9.51 -3.19 9.75
C TYR A 71 -8.21 -3.99 9.65
N THR A 72 -7.11 -3.32 9.34
CA THR A 72 -5.77 -3.92 9.33
C THR A 72 -4.82 -3.02 10.10
N MET A 73 -3.93 -3.62 10.90
CA MET A 73 -2.78 -2.94 11.47
C MET A 73 -1.53 -3.81 11.32
N ALA A 74 -0.38 -3.19 11.17
CA ALA A 74 0.90 -3.86 11.26
C ALA A 74 1.92 -3.05 12.04
N LEU A 75 2.81 -3.76 12.74
CA LEU A 75 3.98 -3.21 13.40
C LEU A 75 5.22 -3.88 12.83
N PHE A 76 6.25 -3.08 12.61
CA PHE A 76 7.52 -3.49 12.03
C PHE A 76 8.63 -3.08 12.97
N ASP A 77 9.52 -4.01 13.30
CA ASP A 77 10.79 -3.71 13.96
C ASP A 77 11.86 -3.55 12.88
N LEU A 78 12.31 -2.31 12.68
CA LEU A 78 13.24 -1.97 11.61
C LEU A 78 14.68 -2.40 11.92
N ASP A 79 14.98 -2.71 13.19
CA ASP A 79 16.31 -3.14 13.61
C ASP A 79 16.49 -4.65 13.43
N THR A 80 15.44 -5.44 13.69
CA THR A 80 15.49 -6.91 13.58
C THR A 80 14.90 -7.46 12.28
N GLY A 81 14.05 -6.68 11.60
CA GLY A 81 13.28 -7.12 10.45
C GLY A 81 12.06 -7.98 10.82
N ASP A 82 11.70 -8.08 12.11
CA ASP A 82 10.47 -8.75 12.56
C ASP A 82 9.23 -7.89 12.22
N TYR A 83 8.10 -8.54 11.97
CA TYR A 83 6.83 -7.85 11.77
C TYR A 83 5.63 -8.64 12.29
N GLY A 84 4.63 -7.90 12.74
CA GLY A 84 3.34 -8.43 13.16
C GLY A 84 2.25 -7.77 12.34
N THR A 85 1.28 -8.55 11.87
CA THR A 85 0.10 -8.05 11.17
C THR A 85 -1.17 -8.63 11.76
N TYR A 86 -2.22 -7.82 11.75
CA TYR A 86 -3.56 -8.20 12.16
C TYR A 86 -4.57 -7.64 11.14
N THR A 87 -5.48 -8.50 10.68
CA THR A 87 -6.59 -8.10 9.81
C THR A 87 -7.86 -8.71 10.37
N ASP A 88 -8.90 -7.90 10.52
CA ASP A 88 -10.21 -8.31 10.98
C ASP A 88 -11.30 -7.86 9.98
N TYR A 89 -12.36 -8.67 9.89
CA TYR A 89 -13.40 -8.51 8.88
C TYR A 89 -14.79 -8.41 9.51
N ASP A 90 -15.62 -7.58 8.88
CA ASP A 90 -17.06 -7.52 9.09
C ASP A 90 -17.74 -7.84 7.76
N MET A 91 -18.08 -9.11 7.57
CA MET A 91 -18.59 -9.59 6.29
C MET A 91 -19.54 -10.80 6.42
N PRO A 92 -20.37 -11.08 5.39
CA PRO A 92 -21.22 -12.25 5.37
C PRO A 92 -20.43 -13.57 5.51
N PRO A 93 -21.03 -14.60 6.12
CA PRO A 93 -22.41 -14.60 6.65
C PRO A 93 -22.56 -13.92 8.02
N ALA A 94 -21.48 -13.71 8.77
CA ALA A 94 -21.53 -13.22 10.15
C ALA A 94 -22.21 -11.84 10.28
N SER A 95 -21.91 -10.91 9.37
CA SER A 95 -22.52 -9.57 9.37
C SER A 95 -24.02 -9.56 9.02
N MET A 96 -24.56 -10.69 8.56
CA MET A 96 -25.98 -10.85 8.22
C MET A 96 -26.78 -11.64 9.27
N GLU A 97 -26.15 -12.08 10.36
CA GLU A 97 -26.86 -12.80 11.43
C GLU A 97 -27.88 -11.88 12.13
N PRO A 98 -29.05 -12.39 12.58
CA PRO A 98 -30.03 -11.57 13.27
C PRO A 98 -29.45 -10.91 14.53
N GLY A 99 -29.52 -9.57 14.59
CA GLY A 99 -28.96 -8.79 15.70
C GLY A 99 -27.48 -8.45 15.56
N ALA A 100 -26.82 -8.86 14.46
CA ALA A 100 -25.50 -8.36 14.12
C ALA A 100 -25.54 -6.83 13.95
N THR A 101 -24.55 -6.17 14.51
CA THR A 101 -24.32 -4.74 14.39
C THR A 101 -23.01 -4.53 13.64
N PRO A 102 -22.94 -3.58 12.69
CA PRO A 102 -21.69 -3.31 11.98
C PRO A 102 -20.56 -3.01 12.96
N ARG A 103 -19.40 -3.60 12.72
CA ARG A 103 -18.23 -3.47 13.59
C ARG A 103 -17.50 -2.15 13.37
N LEU A 104 -17.60 -1.59 12.16
CA LEU A 104 -17.10 -0.27 11.84
C LEU A 104 -18.16 0.80 12.14
N SER A 105 -17.80 1.77 12.98
CA SER A 105 -18.50 3.03 13.16
C SER A 105 -17.70 4.17 12.52
N SER A 106 -18.37 5.02 11.74
CA SER A 106 -17.78 6.20 11.11
C SER A 106 -18.74 7.39 11.14
N ALA A 107 -18.24 8.61 11.33
CA ALA A 107 -19.04 9.83 11.28
C ALA A 107 -18.88 10.59 9.95
N VAL A 108 -19.92 11.34 9.56
CA VAL A 108 -19.87 12.34 8.48
C VAL A 108 -19.44 13.68 9.08
N GLY A 109 -18.70 14.49 8.31
CA GLY A 109 -18.39 15.88 8.66
C GLY A 109 -17.05 16.09 9.34
N SER A 110 -16.51 15.08 10.02
CA SER A 110 -15.14 15.05 10.55
C SER A 110 -14.69 13.61 10.75
N LEU A 111 -13.38 13.40 10.96
CA LEU A 111 -12.85 12.09 11.28
C LEU A 111 -13.30 11.60 12.65
N ASP A 112 -14.03 10.50 12.68
CA ASP A 112 -14.36 9.74 13.89
C ASP A 112 -14.60 8.29 13.48
N LEU A 113 -13.61 7.44 13.74
CA LEU A 113 -13.61 6.02 13.38
C LEU A 113 -13.50 5.17 14.63
N GLY A 114 -14.27 4.08 14.64
CA GLY A 114 -14.16 2.99 15.59
C GLY A 114 -14.33 1.66 14.87
N TYR A 115 -13.51 0.67 15.19
CA TYR A 115 -13.68 -0.71 14.71
C TYR A 115 -13.62 -1.68 15.88
N ASP A 116 -14.73 -2.36 16.15
CA ASP A 116 -14.83 -3.31 17.24
C ASP A 116 -14.17 -4.64 16.86
N THR A 117 -13.01 -4.92 17.46
CA THR A 117 -12.26 -6.17 17.30
C THR A 117 -12.50 -7.10 18.49
N ARG A 118 -12.07 -8.36 18.37
CA ARG A 118 -12.02 -9.26 19.54
C ARG A 118 -11.00 -8.82 20.61
N ASP A 119 -10.02 -8.00 20.21
CA ASP A 119 -8.88 -7.54 21.01
C ASP A 119 -9.14 -6.14 21.62
N GLY A 120 -10.31 -5.56 21.38
CA GLY A 120 -10.72 -4.20 21.80
C GLY A 120 -11.26 -3.36 20.63
N THR A 121 -11.53 -2.08 20.86
CA THR A 121 -11.96 -1.17 19.79
C THR A 121 -10.77 -0.35 19.28
N ALA A 122 -10.42 -0.50 18.01
CA ALA A 122 -9.47 0.38 17.35
C ALA A 122 -10.14 1.72 17.00
N ARG A 123 -9.47 2.85 17.19
CA ARG A 123 -10.01 4.19 17.00
C ARG A 123 -9.05 5.11 16.25
N TRP A 124 -9.64 5.99 15.45
CA TRP A 124 -8.94 7.12 14.85
C TRP A 124 -9.90 8.31 14.79
N THR A 125 -9.67 9.31 15.63
CA THR A 125 -10.61 10.40 15.87
C THR A 125 -9.93 11.75 15.76
N ALA A 126 -10.63 12.76 15.24
CA ALA A 126 -10.20 14.14 15.30
C ALA A 126 -10.16 14.63 16.75
N ARG A 127 -9.09 15.35 17.11
CA ARG A 127 -8.94 15.94 18.44
C ARG A 127 -9.79 17.20 18.56
N THR A 128 -10.36 17.40 19.74
CA THR A 128 -11.01 18.65 20.13
C THR A 128 -10.17 19.41 21.16
N ASP A 129 -10.27 20.74 21.17
CA ASP A 129 -9.75 21.58 22.24
C ASP A 129 -10.65 21.55 23.48
N ASP A 130 -10.27 22.29 24.52
CA ASP A 130 -11.01 22.38 25.79
C ASP A 130 -12.43 22.97 25.64
N ASP A 131 -12.66 23.73 24.56
CA ASP A 131 -13.96 24.32 24.22
C ASP A 131 -14.82 23.38 23.34
N GLY A 132 -14.30 22.19 23.01
CA GLY A 132 -14.95 21.20 22.17
C GLY A 132 -14.87 21.49 20.66
N ASN A 133 -14.05 22.44 20.22
CA ASN A 133 -13.84 22.72 18.81
C ASN A 133 -12.79 21.77 18.23
N LEU A 134 -12.94 21.40 16.95
CA LEU A 134 -11.95 20.59 16.25
C LEU A 134 -10.60 21.33 16.16
N VAL A 135 -9.53 20.62 16.53
CA VAL A 135 -8.16 21.05 16.25
C VAL A 135 -7.81 20.60 14.83
N PRO A 136 -7.57 21.51 13.87
CA PRO A 136 -7.41 21.14 12.47
C PRO A 136 -6.33 20.08 12.26
N TYR A 137 -6.72 19.00 11.59
CA TYR A 137 -5.88 17.88 11.18
C TYR A 137 -5.15 17.17 12.32
N THR A 138 -5.53 17.38 13.58
CA THR A 138 -4.90 16.71 14.71
C THR A 138 -5.76 15.55 15.16
N TYR A 139 -5.13 14.40 15.39
CA TYR A 139 -5.83 13.15 15.63
C TYR A 139 -5.29 12.42 16.86
N ASP A 140 -6.19 11.64 17.46
CA ASP A 140 -5.87 10.58 18.40
C ASP A 140 -6.09 9.22 17.71
N VAL A 141 -5.09 8.35 17.78
CA VAL A 141 -5.06 7.03 17.13
C VAL A 141 -4.80 5.97 18.21
N ASP A 142 -5.71 5.02 18.38
CA ASP A 142 -5.55 3.86 19.28
C ASP A 142 -5.82 2.58 18.49
N LEU A 143 -4.77 1.83 18.18
CA LEU A 143 -4.82 0.63 17.37
C LEU A 143 -4.63 -0.59 18.26
N VAL A 144 -5.44 -1.63 18.06
CA VAL A 144 -5.37 -2.89 18.83
C VAL A 144 -5.50 -4.09 17.91
N GLY A 145 -4.85 -5.19 18.27
CA GLY A 145 -4.91 -6.45 17.53
C GLY A 145 -4.03 -7.53 18.14
N THR A 146 -3.96 -8.67 17.47
CA THR A 146 -3.06 -9.77 17.82
C THR A 146 -2.41 -10.30 16.55
N ASP A 147 -1.07 -10.34 16.51
CA ASP A 147 -0.34 -10.69 15.30
C ASP A 147 -0.48 -12.18 14.89
N GLN A 148 0.08 -12.53 13.73
CA GLN A 148 0.08 -13.89 13.19
C GLN A 148 0.80 -14.92 14.07
N HIS A 149 1.55 -14.49 15.08
CA HIS A 149 2.23 -15.33 16.07
C HIS A 149 1.52 -15.35 17.43
N GLY A 150 0.37 -14.67 17.56
CA GLY A 150 -0.40 -14.61 18.80
C GLY A 150 0.07 -13.55 19.79
N ARG A 151 0.97 -12.63 19.40
CA ARG A 151 1.42 -11.52 20.25
C ARG A 151 0.41 -10.39 20.18
N THR A 152 -0.05 -9.92 21.34
CA THR A 152 -0.90 -8.73 21.43
C THR A 152 -0.15 -7.52 20.88
N MET A 153 -0.86 -6.68 20.13
CA MET A 153 -0.35 -5.45 19.54
C MET A 153 -1.21 -4.27 20.02
N ARG A 154 -0.58 -3.17 20.41
CA ARG A 154 -1.24 -1.90 20.67
C ARG A 154 -0.36 -0.73 20.27
N LEU A 155 -0.95 0.28 19.63
CA LEU A 155 -0.28 1.52 19.29
C LEU A 155 -1.21 2.69 19.59
N GLU A 156 -0.79 3.55 20.51
CA GLU A 156 -1.49 4.79 20.86
C GLU A 156 -0.64 5.97 20.39
N LEU A 157 -1.18 6.85 19.55
CA LEU A 157 -0.48 8.01 19.02
C LEU A 157 -1.35 9.27 19.03
N ALA A 158 -0.77 10.37 19.48
CA ALA A 158 -1.16 11.71 19.08
C ALA A 158 -0.49 12.03 17.75
N VAL A 159 -1.27 12.46 16.75
CA VAL A 159 -0.78 12.71 15.38
C VAL A 159 -1.15 14.12 14.93
N THR A 160 -0.17 14.89 14.45
CA THR A 160 -0.39 16.20 13.83
C THR A 160 0.44 16.33 12.55
N PRO A 161 -0.18 16.38 11.35
CA PRO A 161 0.48 16.72 10.12
C PRO A 161 1.10 18.12 10.18
N THR A 162 2.28 18.25 9.59
CA THR A 162 3.02 19.53 9.47
C THR A 162 2.85 20.16 8.10
N ARG A 163 2.23 19.43 7.16
CA ARG A 163 1.97 19.86 5.78
C ARG A 163 0.48 19.85 5.48
N ALA A 164 0.08 20.74 4.57
CA ALA A 164 -1.29 20.82 4.07
C ALA A 164 -1.71 19.52 3.36
N PRO A 165 -3.01 19.21 3.32
CA PRO A 165 -3.55 18.21 2.39
C PRO A 165 -3.09 18.49 0.96
N THR A 166 -2.78 17.43 0.23
CA THR A 166 -2.40 17.45 -1.18
C THR A 166 -3.36 16.57 -1.95
N ALA A 167 -4.05 17.15 -2.93
CA ALA A 167 -4.95 16.41 -3.80
C ALA A 167 -4.11 15.45 -4.68
N LEU A 168 -4.51 14.19 -4.78
CA LEU A 168 -3.79 13.22 -5.61
C LEU A 168 -3.79 13.68 -7.08
N GLY A 169 -2.64 13.57 -7.74
CA GLY A 169 -2.42 14.10 -9.08
C GLY A 169 -2.36 15.63 -9.16
N ALA A 170 -2.21 16.32 -8.03
CA ALA A 170 -2.06 17.77 -7.92
C ALA A 170 -3.12 18.53 -8.76
N LEU A 171 -2.74 19.62 -9.44
CA LEU A 171 -3.66 20.37 -10.30
C LEU A 171 -4.11 19.62 -11.57
N ALA A 172 -3.38 18.57 -11.97
CA ALA A 172 -3.69 17.82 -13.19
C ALA A 172 -4.97 16.98 -13.02
N TYR A 173 -5.17 16.43 -11.82
CA TYR A 173 -6.33 15.59 -11.49
C TYR A 173 -7.24 16.18 -10.40
N ASN A 174 -6.76 17.17 -9.66
CA ASN A 174 -7.46 17.79 -8.53
C ASN A 174 -8.02 16.76 -7.55
N GLY A 175 -7.27 15.69 -7.27
CA GLY A 175 -7.68 14.63 -6.36
C GLY A 175 -8.76 13.70 -6.91
N LYS A 176 -9.18 13.85 -8.17
CA LYS A 176 -10.22 13.03 -8.80
C LYS A 176 -9.62 12.22 -9.95
N ILE A 177 -9.50 10.91 -9.75
CA ILE A 177 -8.78 10.00 -10.63
C ILE A 177 -9.64 8.81 -11.08
N ALA A 178 -9.21 8.16 -12.16
CA ALA A 178 -9.65 6.81 -12.48
C ALA A 178 -8.85 5.81 -11.66
N CYS A 179 -9.52 4.95 -10.91
CA CYS A 179 -8.90 3.93 -10.07
C CYS A 179 -9.67 2.61 -10.18
N PHE A 180 -8.97 1.48 -10.30
CA PHE A 180 -9.57 0.15 -10.47
C PHE A 180 -10.63 0.04 -11.58
N GLY A 181 -10.46 0.80 -12.66
CA GLY A 181 -11.37 0.79 -13.82
C GLY A 181 -12.68 1.55 -13.62
N GLN A 182 -12.81 2.31 -12.54
CA GLN A 182 -13.92 3.24 -12.30
C GLN A 182 -13.40 4.68 -12.29
N ASP A 183 -14.17 5.58 -12.90
CA ASP A 183 -13.96 7.02 -12.81
C ASP A 183 -14.42 7.54 -11.44
N ASP A 184 -14.22 8.83 -11.21
CA ASP A 184 -14.76 9.55 -10.04
C ASP A 184 -14.30 9.01 -8.67
N THR A 185 -13.13 8.36 -8.61
CA THR A 185 -12.47 8.06 -7.34
C THR A 185 -11.77 9.31 -6.84
N TYR A 186 -12.02 9.67 -5.59
CA TYR A 186 -11.35 10.81 -4.97
C TYR A 186 -10.23 10.34 -4.04
N SER A 187 -9.15 11.12 -4.00
CA SER A 187 -8.05 10.91 -3.06
C SER A 187 -7.29 12.18 -2.75
N TYR A 188 -6.85 12.28 -1.50
CA TYR A 188 -5.83 13.23 -1.06
C TYR A 188 -4.93 12.56 -0.02
N PHE A 189 -3.77 13.16 0.19
CA PHE A 189 -2.86 12.74 1.23
C PHE A 189 -2.34 13.90 2.08
N GLN A 190 -1.87 13.57 3.28
CA GLN A 190 -1.17 14.47 4.20
C GLN A 190 0.11 13.83 4.69
N THR A 191 1.13 14.66 4.88
CA THR A 191 2.50 14.20 5.16
C THR A 191 3.19 15.07 6.21
N GLY A 192 4.38 14.63 6.62
CA GLY A 192 5.15 15.24 7.71
C GLY A 192 4.40 15.11 9.02
N LEU A 193 4.24 13.89 9.53
CA LEU A 193 3.45 13.62 10.71
C LEU A 193 4.30 13.75 11.98
N VAL A 194 3.98 14.68 12.86
CA VAL A 194 4.48 14.66 14.24
C VAL A 194 3.64 13.65 15.01
N MET A 195 4.30 12.61 15.50
CA MET A 195 3.66 11.49 16.20
C MET A 195 4.32 11.31 17.56
N THR A 196 3.52 11.13 18.61
CA THR A 196 4.01 10.79 19.96
C THR A 196 3.05 9.85 20.66
N GLY A 197 3.55 8.84 21.36
CA GLY A 197 2.70 7.99 22.18
C GLY A 197 3.39 6.69 22.61
N THR A 198 2.64 5.59 22.62
CA THR A 198 3.13 4.31 23.16
C THR A 198 2.92 3.15 22.20
N LEU A 199 3.91 2.27 22.11
CA LEU A 199 3.86 1.02 21.36
C LEU A 199 3.95 -0.14 22.34
N ARG A 200 3.06 -1.12 22.22
CA ARG A 200 3.15 -2.41 22.92
C ARG A 200 3.02 -3.56 21.94
N TRP A 201 3.93 -4.52 22.02
CA TRP A 201 3.92 -5.69 21.12
C TRP A 201 4.49 -6.92 21.81
N GLY A 202 3.62 -7.85 22.22
CA GLY A 202 3.97 -8.93 23.11
C GLY A 202 4.48 -8.40 24.45
N GLU A 203 5.72 -8.73 24.81
CA GLU A 203 6.39 -8.24 26.03
C GLU A 203 7.04 -6.85 25.84
N LEU A 204 7.13 -6.35 24.61
CA LEU A 204 7.69 -5.05 24.31
C LEU A 204 6.73 -3.92 24.72
N ALA A 205 7.26 -2.89 25.38
CA ALA A 205 6.56 -1.64 25.64
C ALA A 205 7.53 -0.46 25.51
N GLU A 206 7.21 0.50 24.65
CA GLU A 206 8.09 1.62 24.30
C GLU A 206 7.31 2.94 24.29
N GLN A 207 7.97 4.02 24.74
CA GLN A 207 7.56 5.38 24.40
C GLN A 207 8.13 5.69 23.02
N VAL A 208 7.26 6.10 22.09
CA VAL A 208 7.63 6.29 20.69
C VAL A 208 7.32 7.71 20.22
N ARG A 209 8.12 8.18 19.28
CA ARG A 209 7.88 9.42 18.54
C ARG A 209 8.24 9.26 17.07
N GLY A 210 7.64 10.05 16.21
CA GLY A 210 7.96 10.06 14.79
C GLY A 210 7.76 11.44 14.16
N SER A 211 8.43 11.66 13.03
CA SER A 211 8.33 12.88 12.23
C SER A 211 8.06 12.62 10.74
N SER A 212 8.01 11.35 10.35
CA SER A 212 7.85 10.88 8.98
C SER A 212 6.66 9.94 8.90
N GLY A 213 5.75 10.21 7.98
CA GLY A 213 4.55 9.41 7.79
C GLY A 213 3.64 9.98 6.71
N HIS A 214 2.58 9.24 6.45
CA HIS A 214 1.63 9.49 5.39
C HIS A 214 0.23 9.12 5.87
N ILE A 215 -0.70 10.05 5.68
CA ILE A 215 -2.14 9.79 5.75
C ILE A 215 -2.64 9.81 4.32
N ASP A 216 -3.34 8.76 3.90
CA ASP A 216 -4.05 8.73 2.62
C ASP A 216 -5.55 8.52 2.88
N ARG A 217 -6.35 9.25 2.11
CA ARG A 217 -7.81 9.13 2.09
C ARG A 217 -8.23 8.85 0.67
N GLN A 218 -9.07 7.83 0.50
CA GLN A 218 -9.58 7.46 -0.80
C GLN A 218 -11.01 6.94 -0.69
N TRP A 219 -11.90 7.43 -1.54
CA TRP A 219 -13.28 6.95 -1.62
C TRP A 219 -13.73 6.75 -3.05
N PHE A 220 -14.57 5.73 -3.23
CA PHE A 220 -14.92 5.18 -4.53
C PHE A 220 -16.43 5.11 -4.71
N PRO A 221 -16.94 5.45 -5.91
CA PRO A 221 -18.36 5.36 -6.20
C PRO A 221 -18.85 3.91 -6.16
N LYS A 222 -17.99 2.94 -6.50
CA LYS A 222 -18.23 1.50 -6.39
C LYS A 222 -17.19 0.82 -5.53
N TYR A 223 -17.54 -0.37 -5.03
CA TYR A 223 -16.62 -1.23 -4.29
C TYR A 223 -15.24 -1.35 -4.97
N ALA A 224 -14.16 -1.02 -4.25
CA ALA A 224 -12.80 -0.99 -4.79
C ALA A 224 -12.30 -2.36 -5.28
N GLY A 225 -12.82 -3.47 -4.75
CA GLY A 225 -12.38 -4.82 -5.10
C GLY A 225 -13.09 -5.51 -6.27
N GLY A 226 -13.75 -4.75 -7.16
CA GLY A 226 -14.43 -5.30 -8.35
C GLY A 226 -15.80 -4.69 -8.69
N GLY A 227 -16.09 -3.49 -8.19
CA GLY A 227 -17.38 -2.79 -8.36
C GLY A 227 -17.78 -2.46 -9.81
N THR A 228 -16.89 -2.69 -10.78
CA THR A 228 -17.17 -2.59 -12.22
C THR A 228 -17.82 -3.85 -12.81
N GLY A 229 -18.01 -4.92 -12.02
CA GLY A 229 -18.50 -6.22 -12.49
C GLY A 229 -17.43 -7.10 -13.11
N GLU A 230 -16.17 -6.63 -13.14
CA GLU A 230 -15.03 -7.43 -13.56
C GLU A 230 -14.64 -8.47 -12.49
N PRO A 231 -14.02 -9.59 -12.87
CA PRO A 231 -13.49 -10.56 -11.91
C PRO A 231 -12.49 -9.93 -10.90
N PRO A 232 -12.43 -10.40 -9.64
CA PRO A 232 -11.63 -9.80 -8.54
C PRO A 232 -10.10 -9.79 -8.71
N ARG A 233 -9.59 -10.14 -9.89
CA ARG A 233 -8.16 -10.30 -10.19
C ARG A 233 -7.77 -9.74 -11.55
N THR A 234 -8.68 -9.01 -12.19
CA THR A 234 -8.48 -8.36 -13.49
C THR A 234 -7.51 -7.19 -13.37
N ARG A 235 -7.47 -6.53 -12.20
CA ARG A 235 -6.63 -5.36 -11.96
C ARG A 235 -5.78 -5.53 -10.72
N SER A 236 -4.53 -5.09 -10.80
CA SER A 236 -3.62 -4.94 -9.66
C SER A 236 -3.07 -3.53 -9.61
N HIS A 237 -2.37 -3.21 -8.53
CA HIS A 237 -1.74 -1.93 -8.34
C HIS A 237 -0.45 -2.06 -7.53
N GLU A 238 0.37 -1.03 -7.67
CA GLU A 238 1.47 -0.72 -6.78
C GLU A 238 1.30 0.72 -6.31
N TRP A 239 1.47 0.95 -5.02
CA TRP A 239 1.43 2.29 -4.44
C TRP A 239 2.62 2.49 -3.50
N ARG A 240 3.20 3.69 -3.50
CA ARG A 240 4.31 4.03 -2.62
C ARG A 240 4.10 5.39 -1.99
N THR A 241 4.29 5.46 -0.68
CA THR A 241 4.45 6.71 0.05
C THR A 241 5.93 6.91 0.31
N VAL A 242 6.48 8.08 0.00
CA VAL A 242 7.93 8.33 0.12
C VAL A 242 8.15 9.68 0.79
N ASN A 243 8.88 9.70 1.91
CA ASN A 243 9.26 10.92 2.62
C ASN A 243 10.78 11.13 2.52
N PHE A 244 11.22 12.04 1.66
CA PHE A 244 12.65 12.29 1.44
C PHE A 244 13.25 13.19 2.53
N CYS A 245 14.53 12.95 2.82
CA CYS A 245 15.29 13.72 3.82
C CYS A 245 15.45 15.20 3.49
N ASN A 246 15.19 15.62 2.25
CA ASN A 246 15.25 17.01 1.80
C ASN A 246 13.89 17.72 1.86
N GLY A 247 12.88 17.11 2.47
CA GLY A 247 11.56 17.72 2.65
C GLY A 247 10.66 17.68 1.41
N VAL A 248 10.96 16.82 0.45
CA VAL A 248 10.06 16.44 -0.64
C VAL A 248 9.36 15.14 -0.24
N ASP A 249 8.04 15.06 -0.42
CA ASP A 249 7.31 13.80 -0.22
C ASP A 249 6.56 13.42 -1.50
N MET A 250 6.33 12.12 -1.71
CA MET A 250 5.69 11.60 -2.92
C MET A 250 4.65 10.54 -2.62
N SER A 251 3.59 10.53 -3.43
CA SER A 251 2.65 9.42 -3.60
C SER A 251 2.80 8.90 -5.03
N ILE A 252 3.24 7.65 -5.20
CA ILE A 252 3.54 7.05 -6.50
C ILE A 252 2.55 5.91 -6.76
N TRP A 253 1.72 6.06 -7.79
CA TRP A 253 0.69 5.10 -8.15
C TRP A 253 0.98 4.43 -9.49
N ARG A 254 0.81 3.11 -9.55
CA ARG A 254 0.74 2.33 -10.79
C ARG A 254 -0.44 1.37 -10.72
N GLN A 255 -1.19 1.28 -11.81
CA GLN A 255 -2.31 0.35 -11.92
C GLN A 255 -2.14 -0.49 -13.17
N PHE A 256 -2.54 -1.76 -13.10
CA PHE A 256 -2.32 -2.72 -14.18
C PHE A 256 -3.60 -3.45 -14.55
N LEU A 257 -3.87 -3.56 -15.83
CA LEU A 257 -4.84 -4.49 -16.39
C LEU A 257 -4.15 -5.82 -16.64
N ARG A 258 -4.38 -6.77 -15.73
CA ARG A 258 -3.67 -8.05 -15.67
C ARG A 258 -4.03 -8.99 -16.82
N THR A 259 -5.19 -8.83 -17.42
CA THR A 259 -5.64 -9.62 -18.57
C THR A 259 -4.96 -9.22 -19.88
N GLU A 260 -4.32 -8.05 -19.91
CA GLU A 260 -3.60 -7.52 -21.07
C GLU A 260 -2.09 -7.43 -20.79
N GLY A 261 -1.52 -8.51 -20.26
CA GLY A 261 -0.07 -8.58 -20.00
C GLY A 261 0.42 -7.59 -18.94
N ASN A 262 -0.41 -7.27 -17.94
CA ASN A 262 -0.16 -6.20 -16.96
C ASN A 262 0.03 -4.82 -17.63
N ALA A 263 -0.79 -4.49 -18.63
CA ALA A 263 -0.79 -3.17 -19.25
C ALA A 263 -1.08 -2.07 -18.20
N LEU A 264 -0.31 -0.98 -18.22
CA LEU A 264 -0.55 0.16 -17.33
C LEU A 264 -1.91 0.80 -17.61
N GLN A 265 -2.55 1.31 -16.57
CA GLN A 265 -3.85 1.96 -16.63
C GLN A 265 -3.77 3.37 -16.03
N PRO A 266 -4.53 4.33 -16.58
CA PRO A 266 -4.78 5.59 -15.89
C PRO A 266 -5.57 5.36 -14.58
N PHE A 267 -5.35 6.13 -13.52
CA PHE A 267 -4.22 7.01 -13.25
C PHE A 267 -2.94 6.21 -12.91
N THR A 268 -1.80 6.62 -13.47
CA THR A 268 -0.45 6.13 -13.10
C THR A 268 0.48 7.33 -13.09
N GLY A 269 0.98 7.72 -11.92
CA GLY A 269 1.71 8.97 -11.76
C GLY A 269 2.37 9.13 -10.39
N ILE A 270 3.25 10.12 -10.30
CA ILE A 270 3.87 10.59 -9.06
C ILE A 270 3.24 11.94 -8.71
N THR A 271 2.62 12.02 -7.54
CA THR A 271 2.22 13.30 -6.95
C THR A 271 3.25 13.73 -5.94
N VAL A 272 3.84 14.91 -6.12
CA VAL A 272 4.92 15.45 -5.29
C VAL A 272 4.37 16.57 -4.40
N SER A 273 4.74 16.55 -3.12
CA SER A 273 4.48 17.64 -2.18
C SER A 273 5.77 18.17 -1.57
N TYR A 274 5.76 19.44 -1.18
CA TYR A 274 6.94 20.17 -0.76
C TYR A 274 6.76 20.78 0.63
N SER A 275 7.76 20.60 1.50
CA SER A 275 7.79 21.25 2.83
C SER A 275 8.08 22.75 2.78
N ASP A 276 8.66 23.25 1.68
CA ASP A 276 9.06 24.65 1.50
C ASP A 276 7.93 25.57 0.97
N GLY A 277 6.71 25.03 0.84
CA GLY A 277 5.53 25.77 0.40
C GLY A 277 5.37 25.90 -1.12
N ARG A 278 6.25 25.28 -1.93
CA ARG A 278 5.99 25.11 -3.36
C ARG A 278 4.67 24.36 -3.58
N ALA A 279 3.98 24.71 -4.67
CA ALA A 279 2.77 24.02 -5.07
C ALA A 279 3.06 22.54 -5.40
N PRO A 280 2.15 21.61 -5.04
CA PRO A 280 2.25 20.23 -5.46
C PRO A 280 2.26 20.10 -6.99
N GLU A 281 2.93 19.06 -7.49
CA GLU A 281 3.00 18.74 -8.92
C GLU A 281 2.69 17.27 -9.17
N CYS A 282 2.34 16.97 -10.42
CA CYS A 282 2.11 15.61 -10.89
C CYS A 282 3.02 15.34 -12.10
N VAL A 283 3.74 14.22 -12.07
CA VAL A 283 4.52 13.74 -13.22
C VAL A 283 4.12 12.30 -13.56
N GLU A 284 4.14 11.97 -14.83
CA GLU A 284 3.76 10.65 -15.34
C GLU A 284 4.89 10.01 -16.15
N ASP A 285 6.04 10.68 -16.28
CA ASP A 285 7.21 10.25 -17.05
C ASP A 285 8.16 9.37 -16.22
N PHE A 286 7.62 8.45 -15.43
CA PHE A 286 8.41 7.62 -14.54
C PHE A 286 8.44 6.15 -14.95
N GLU A 287 9.55 5.50 -14.66
CA GLU A 287 9.75 4.07 -14.87
C GLU A 287 10.07 3.38 -13.54
N VAL A 288 9.53 2.18 -13.36
CA VAL A 288 9.88 1.30 -12.24
C VAL A 288 10.44 0.01 -12.80
N THR A 289 11.73 -0.23 -12.56
CA THR A 289 12.42 -1.47 -12.92
C THR A 289 12.53 -2.36 -11.69
N ILE A 290 11.87 -3.51 -11.71
CA ILE A 290 11.97 -4.50 -10.63
C ILE A 290 13.28 -5.28 -10.78
N SER A 291 14.08 -5.35 -9.72
CA SER A 291 15.35 -6.08 -9.68
C SER A 291 15.28 -7.37 -8.89
N SER A 292 14.30 -7.53 -7.99
CA SER A 292 14.07 -8.81 -7.31
C SER A 292 12.59 -9.05 -7.03
N TYR A 293 12.26 -10.31 -6.77
CA TYR A 293 10.96 -10.74 -6.32
C TYR A 293 11.08 -11.57 -5.06
N VAL A 294 10.03 -11.57 -4.25
CA VAL A 294 9.93 -12.40 -3.06
C VAL A 294 8.71 -13.31 -3.16
N ARG A 295 8.85 -14.56 -2.70
CA ARG A 295 7.73 -15.50 -2.68
C ARG A 295 6.72 -15.10 -1.61
N TRP A 296 5.43 -15.27 -1.89
CA TRP A 296 4.37 -15.03 -0.93
C TRP A 296 4.54 -15.90 0.33
N PRO A 297 4.43 -15.35 1.55
CA PRO A 297 4.53 -16.13 2.77
C PRO A 297 3.23 -16.91 3.05
N GLU A 298 3.33 -18.24 3.13
CA GLU A 298 2.17 -19.12 3.41
C GLU A 298 1.64 -19.03 4.85
N SER A 299 2.33 -18.29 5.74
CA SER A 299 1.84 -17.96 7.07
C SER A 299 0.64 -17.00 7.03
N ILE A 300 0.48 -16.24 5.95
CA ILE A 300 -0.61 -15.30 5.75
C ILE A 300 -1.59 -15.87 4.72
N ARG A 301 -2.86 -15.96 5.12
CA ARG A 301 -3.95 -16.47 4.28
C ARG A 301 -4.77 -15.31 3.74
N THR A 302 -5.08 -15.38 2.44
CA THR A 302 -6.03 -14.48 1.78
C THR A 302 -7.45 -15.03 1.91
N LEU A 303 -8.45 -14.15 1.88
CA LEU A 303 -9.86 -14.55 1.88
C LEU A 303 -10.27 -15.23 0.57
N ILE A 304 -9.88 -14.62 -0.56
CA ILE A 304 -10.07 -15.17 -1.90
C ILE A 304 -8.93 -16.14 -2.16
N ARG A 305 -9.30 -17.39 -2.44
CA ARG A 305 -8.33 -18.44 -2.71
C ARG A 305 -7.46 -18.06 -3.92
N PRO A 306 -6.12 -18.11 -3.80
CA PRO A 306 -5.24 -17.86 -4.92
C PRO A 306 -5.35 -18.96 -5.99
N PRO A 307 -5.15 -18.64 -7.29
CA PRO A 307 -5.19 -19.62 -8.38
C PRO A 307 -4.15 -20.75 -8.24
N THR A 308 -3.00 -20.46 -7.64
CA THR A 308 -1.90 -21.42 -7.44
C THR A 308 -1.13 -21.10 -6.16
N LYS A 309 -0.32 -22.05 -5.69
CA LYS A 309 0.63 -21.88 -4.58
C LYS A 309 1.83 -21.02 -4.96
N ALA A 310 2.34 -21.18 -6.18
CA ALA A 310 3.48 -20.42 -6.69
C ALA A 310 3.08 -18.96 -6.91
N ARG A 311 3.58 -18.06 -6.05
CA ARG A 311 3.18 -16.66 -6.03
C ARG A 311 4.36 -15.79 -5.65
N TYR A 312 4.62 -14.76 -6.44
CA TYR A 312 5.75 -13.86 -6.26
C TYR A 312 5.30 -12.40 -6.28
N MET A 313 5.83 -11.59 -5.37
CA MET A 313 5.61 -10.14 -5.33
C MET A 313 6.89 -9.42 -5.75
N PRO A 314 6.82 -8.28 -6.46
CA PRO A 314 7.96 -7.39 -6.64
C PRO A 314 8.60 -7.10 -5.29
N ASP A 315 9.92 -6.97 -5.20
CA ASP A 315 10.62 -6.73 -3.94
C ASP A 315 11.53 -5.51 -4.04
N ARG A 316 12.71 -5.63 -4.64
CA ARG A 316 13.60 -4.49 -4.89
C ARG A 316 13.32 -3.88 -6.25
N HIS A 317 13.49 -2.57 -6.34
CA HIS A 317 13.25 -1.84 -7.59
C HIS A 317 14.01 -0.52 -7.67
N ARG A 318 14.15 -0.02 -8.89
CA ARG A 318 14.65 1.32 -9.20
C ARG A 318 13.53 2.16 -9.79
N ILE A 319 13.42 3.42 -9.37
CA ILE A 319 12.47 4.39 -9.91
C ILE A 319 13.25 5.51 -10.57
N THR A 320 12.89 5.84 -11.81
CA THR A 320 13.49 6.98 -12.53
C THR A 320 12.40 7.90 -13.08
N SER A 321 12.66 9.21 -13.16
CA SER A 321 11.84 10.19 -13.89
C SER A 321 12.74 11.31 -14.39
N ALA A 322 12.60 11.65 -15.67
CA ALA A 322 13.42 12.69 -16.29
C ALA A 322 12.98 14.09 -15.81
N ALA A 323 11.67 14.34 -15.71
CA ALA A 323 11.09 15.60 -15.26
C ALA A 323 11.54 15.96 -13.84
N LEU A 324 11.60 14.97 -12.95
CA LEU A 324 12.04 15.17 -11.56
C LEU A 324 13.56 15.08 -11.39
N GLN A 325 14.31 14.68 -12.43
CA GLN A 325 15.70 14.22 -12.30
C GLN A 325 15.85 13.22 -11.14
N LEU A 326 14.90 12.28 -11.10
CA LEU A 326 14.78 11.26 -10.06
C LEU A 326 15.47 9.99 -10.54
N ASP A 327 16.28 9.42 -9.65
CA ASP A 327 16.87 8.10 -9.83
C ASP A 327 17.14 7.49 -8.45
N ILE A 328 16.29 6.58 -8.00
CA ILE A 328 16.35 6.00 -6.66
C ILE A 328 16.20 4.49 -6.69
N VAL A 329 16.89 3.81 -5.79
CA VAL A 329 16.75 2.37 -5.54
C VAL A 329 16.06 2.17 -4.21
N GLY A 330 15.02 1.35 -4.19
CA GLY A 330 14.25 0.98 -3.01
C GLY A 330 14.63 -0.42 -2.52
N GLU A 331 14.82 -0.55 -1.21
CA GLU A 331 15.07 -1.82 -0.54
C GLU A 331 14.07 -2.02 0.60
N PRO A 332 13.50 -3.24 0.76
CA PRO A 332 12.66 -3.55 1.90
C PRO A 332 13.46 -3.52 3.20
N LEU A 333 12.86 -3.00 4.27
CA LEU A 333 13.39 -3.09 5.63
C LEU A 333 12.91 -4.35 6.37
N VAL A 334 11.83 -4.96 5.88
CA VAL A 334 11.25 -6.22 6.39
C VAL A 334 10.99 -7.17 5.23
N PRO A 335 11.31 -8.47 5.34
CA PRO A 335 11.09 -9.42 4.28
C PRO A 335 9.61 -9.77 4.13
N ALA A 336 9.09 -9.66 2.90
CA ALA A 336 7.76 -10.12 2.50
C ALA A 336 6.58 -9.79 3.45
N PRO A 337 6.37 -8.51 3.82
CA PRO A 337 5.34 -8.11 4.79
C PRO A 337 3.92 -8.23 4.20
N ALA A 338 3.37 -9.45 4.23
CA ALA A 338 2.04 -9.73 3.71
C ALA A 338 0.95 -9.46 4.76
N HIS A 339 -0.21 -9.02 4.30
CA HIS A 339 -1.37 -8.73 5.14
C HIS A 339 -2.55 -9.62 4.78
N GLY A 340 -3.42 -9.88 5.75
CA GLY A 340 -4.55 -10.78 5.62
C GLY A 340 -5.72 -10.24 4.81
N LEU A 341 -5.48 -9.35 3.84
CA LEU A 341 -6.50 -8.72 2.98
C LEU A 341 -7.16 -9.75 2.03
N PRO A 342 -8.27 -9.39 1.34
CA PRO A 342 -9.03 -10.37 0.58
C PRO A 342 -8.25 -11.06 -0.53
N ILE A 343 -7.26 -10.37 -1.08
CA ILE A 343 -6.34 -10.84 -2.10
C ILE A 343 -4.91 -10.77 -1.56
N GLU A 344 -3.96 -11.31 -2.32
CA GLU A 344 -2.54 -11.19 -2.01
C GLU A 344 -2.19 -9.70 -1.99
N TYR A 345 -1.85 -9.23 -0.81
CA TYR A 345 -1.55 -7.85 -0.53
C TYR A 345 -0.32 -7.81 0.36
N MET A 346 0.67 -7.03 -0.05
CA MET A 346 1.92 -6.91 0.64
C MET A 346 2.26 -5.43 0.74
N GLU A 347 2.50 -4.96 1.95
CA GLU A 347 2.87 -3.57 2.19
C GLU A 347 3.87 -3.51 3.34
N GLY A 348 4.89 -2.68 3.21
CA GLY A 348 5.79 -2.49 4.33
C GLY A 348 6.86 -1.45 4.10
N PRO A 349 7.72 -1.27 5.12
CA PRO A 349 8.68 -0.18 5.15
C PRO A 349 9.85 -0.41 4.18
N TYR A 350 10.21 0.65 3.47
CA TYR A 350 11.27 0.71 2.48
C TYR A 350 12.25 1.82 2.82
N ARG A 351 13.50 1.61 2.42
CA ARG A 351 14.47 2.70 2.32
C ARG A 351 14.83 2.95 0.87
N TYR A 352 14.76 4.21 0.48
CA TYR A 352 15.25 4.66 -0.82
C TYR A 352 16.56 5.41 -0.68
N ARG A 353 17.43 5.26 -1.69
CA ARG A 353 18.67 6.01 -1.85
C ARG A 353 18.89 6.33 -3.33
N GLY A 354 19.43 7.51 -3.62
CA GLY A 354 19.76 7.90 -4.99
C GLY A 354 19.80 9.42 -5.14
N THR A 355 19.24 9.94 -6.24
CA THR A 355 19.20 11.36 -6.55
C THR A 355 17.79 11.87 -6.85
N LEU A 356 17.52 13.12 -6.49
CA LEU A 356 16.31 13.88 -6.84
C LEU A 356 16.74 15.33 -7.15
N GLY A 357 16.33 15.88 -8.29
CA GLY A 357 16.82 17.20 -8.71
C GLY A 357 18.35 17.26 -8.86
N GLY A 358 18.98 16.12 -9.21
CA GLY A 358 20.43 15.98 -9.28
C GLY A 358 21.16 15.98 -7.93
N GLN A 359 20.45 16.04 -6.80
CA GLN A 359 21.04 16.02 -5.45
C GLN A 359 20.89 14.66 -4.79
N PRO A 360 21.89 14.18 -4.02
CA PRO A 360 21.77 12.96 -3.25
C PRO A 360 20.61 13.03 -2.24
N VAL A 361 19.82 11.97 -2.17
CA VAL A 361 18.69 11.85 -1.24
C VAL A 361 18.60 10.46 -0.65
N THR A 362 18.02 10.39 0.55
CA THR A 362 17.49 9.18 1.16
C THR A 362 16.04 9.38 1.53
N ALA A 363 15.25 8.32 1.58
CA ALA A 363 13.87 8.40 2.05
C ALA A 363 13.47 7.17 2.87
N PHE A 364 12.57 7.40 3.80
CA PHE A 364 11.72 6.35 4.37
C PHE A 364 10.42 6.28 3.56
N ALA A 365 9.86 5.09 3.42
CA ALA A 365 8.72 4.87 2.57
C ALA A 365 7.90 3.65 2.99
N PHE A 366 6.66 3.58 2.50
CA PHE A 366 5.94 2.31 2.38
C PHE A 366 5.77 1.95 0.90
N ASN A 367 5.76 0.64 0.61
CA ASN A 367 5.54 0.10 -0.73
C ASN A 367 4.45 -0.97 -0.67
N GLU A 368 3.29 -0.65 -1.22
CA GLU A 368 2.11 -1.49 -1.36
C GLU A 368 2.08 -2.15 -2.73
N ARG A 369 1.73 -3.44 -2.76
CA ARG A 369 1.54 -4.24 -3.98
C ARG A 369 0.43 -5.26 -3.82
N SER A 370 -0.44 -5.33 -4.81
CA SER A 370 -1.55 -6.28 -4.85
C SER A 370 -1.40 -7.32 -5.96
N LEU A 371 -2.01 -8.47 -5.73
CA LEU A 371 -2.05 -9.65 -6.59
C LEU A 371 -0.67 -10.14 -7.07
N ALA A 372 -0.19 -11.19 -6.40
CA ALA A 372 1.05 -11.84 -6.76
C ALA A 372 1.08 -12.36 -8.21
N LEU A 373 2.28 -12.40 -8.75
CA LEU A 373 2.65 -12.99 -10.03
C LEU A 373 2.62 -14.51 -9.92
N TYR A 374 1.96 -15.16 -10.88
CA TYR A 374 1.78 -16.61 -10.87
C TYR A 374 1.63 -17.24 -12.26
N ARG A 375 1.36 -16.45 -13.30
CA ARG A 375 1.22 -16.95 -14.67
C ARG A 375 2.59 -17.27 -15.25
N ASP A 376 2.66 -18.20 -16.18
CA ASP A 376 3.90 -18.58 -16.87
C ASP A 376 4.76 -17.39 -17.34
N TRP A 377 4.19 -16.44 -18.07
CA TRP A 377 4.91 -15.26 -18.55
C TRP A 377 5.32 -14.32 -17.41
N GLU A 378 4.56 -14.26 -16.31
CA GLU A 378 4.95 -13.52 -15.11
C GLU A 378 6.11 -14.23 -14.38
N LEU A 379 6.10 -15.56 -14.32
CA LEU A 379 7.16 -16.36 -13.72
C LEU A 379 8.46 -16.32 -14.55
N VAL A 380 8.37 -16.15 -15.87
CA VAL A 380 9.55 -15.84 -16.69
C VAL A 380 10.15 -14.48 -16.30
N GLN A 381 9.34 -13.46 -15.98
CA GLN A 381 9.86 -12.18 -15.48
C GLN A 381 10.58 -12.33 -14.13
N VAL A 382 10.01 -13.12 -13.22
CA VAL A 382 10.63 -13.47 -11.93
C VAL A 382 11.98 -14.14 -12.14
N LEU A 383 12.06 -15.09 -13.08
CA LEU A 383 13.30 -15.79 -13.43
C LEU A 383 14.34 -14.82 -14.02
N SER A 384 13.93 -13.96 -14.97
CA SER A 384 14.81 -12.98 -15.61
C SER A 384 15.42 -12.00 -14.60
N ALA A 385 14.63 -11.50 -13.64
CA ALA A 385 15.14 -10.62 -12.60
C ALA A 385 16.12 -11.34 -11.66
N THR A 386 15.82 -12.59 -11.30
CA THR A 386 16.71 -13.40 -10.43
C THR A 386 18.06 -13.68 -11.09
N LEU A 387 18.11 -13.74 -12.42
CA LEU A 387 19.33 -13.99 -13.19
C LEU A 387 20.10 -12.73 -13.56
N ALA A 388 19.53 -11.53 -13.39
CA ALA A 388 20.18 -10.28 -13.79
C ALA A 388 21.57 -10.08 -13.14
N ASP A 389 21.75 -10.64 -11.93
CA ASP A 389 22.99 -10.55 -11.15
C ASP A 389 23.86 -11.82 -11.24
N VAL A 390 23.44 -12.86 -11.99
CA VAL A 390 24.18 -14.13 -12.12
C VAL A 390 25.04 -14.10 -13.40
N PRO A 391 26.37 -14.28 -13.30
CA PRO A 391 27.23 -14.36 -14.48
C PRO A 391 26.93 -15.62 -15.31
N GLY A 392 26.45 -15.45 -16.55
CA GLY A 392 26.23 -16.58 -17.45
C GLY A 392 25.45 -16.21 -18.71
N ALA A 393 26.17 -15.88 -19.80
CA ALA A 393 25.55 -15.49 -21.07
C ALA A 393 24.62 -16.58 -21.65
N GLU A 394 24.96 -17.86 -21.45
CA GLU A 394 24.17 -19.00 -21.95
C GLU A 394 22.82 -19.13 -21.25
N VAL A 395 22.78 -18.98 -19.92
CA VAL A 395 21.53 -19.06 -19.14
C VAL A 395 20.63 -17.89 -19.47
N LYS A 396 21.20 -16.67 -19.60
CA LYS A 396 20.45 -15.49 -20.02
C LYS A 396 19.83 -15.66 -21.41
N ALA A 397 20.61 -16.11 -22.39
CA ALA A 397 20.11 -16.37 -23.75
C ALA A 397 19.00 -17.43 -23.77
N ALA A 398 19.12 -18.47 -22.94
CA ALA A 398 18.09 -19.49 -22.83
C ALA A 398 16.80 -18.98 -22.16
N VAL A 399 16.89 -18.04 -21.22
CA VAL A 399 15.72 -17.39 -20.63
C VAL A 399 15.07 -16.40 -21.60
N ASP A 400 15.85 -15.67 -22.40
CA ASP A 400 15.31 -14.85 -23.49
C ASP A 400 14.54 -15.71 -24.51
N GLN A 401 15.09 -16.88 -24.85
CA GLN A 401 14.40 -17.87 -25.68
C GLN A 401 13.12 -18.39 -25.01
N LEU A 402 13.17 -18.71 -23.71
CA LEU A 402 12.00 -19.16 -22.96
C LEU A 402 10.89 -18.10 -22.95
N SER A 403 11.25 -16.83 -22.74
CA SER A 403 10.32 -15.70 -22.83
C SER A 403 9.65 -15.61 -24.19
N LYS A 404 10.42 -15.79 -25.27
CA LYS A 404 9.86 -15.81 -26.64
C LYS A 404 8.87 -16.95 -26.83
N LEU A 405 9.23 -18.18 -26.42
CA LEU A 405 8.36 -19.36 -26.58
C LEU A 405 7.04 -19.19 -25.80
N VAL A 406 7.09 -18.65 -24.59
CA VAL A 406 5.88 -18.38 -23.79
C VAL A 406 5.02 -17.30 -24.45
N HIS A 407 5.63 -16.22 -24.96
CA HIS A 407 4.92 -15.16 -25.66
C HIS A 407 4.24 -15.65 -26.95
N ASP A 408 4.94 -16.49 -27.73
CA ASP A 408 4.45 -17.05 -28.99
C ASP A 408 3.42 -18.19 -28.79
N GLY A 409 3.14 -18.59 -27.53
CA GLY A 409 2.19 -19.65 -27.19
C GLY A 409 2.73 -21.07 -27.39
N GLU A 410 4.05 -21.24 -27.60
CA GLU A 410 4.71 -22.52 -27.83
C GLU A 410 4.97 -23.29 -26.51
N ARG A 411 3.90 -23.60 -25.76
CA ARG A 411 3.98 -24.18 -24.40
C ARG A 411 4.83 -25.44 -24.29
N VAL A 412 4.73 -26.36 -25.26
CA VAL A 412 5.48 -27.63 -25.23
C VAL A 412 6.98 -27.39 -25.33
N ALA A 413 7.41 -26.54 -26.27
CA ALA A 413 8.81 -26.17 -26.42
C ALA A 413 9.33 -25.40 -25.20
N ALA A 414 8.51 -24.49 -24.64
CA ALA A 414 8.83 -23.77 -23.41
C ALA A 414 9.04 -24.74 -22.22
N LEU A 415 8.17 -25.75 -22.09
CA LEU A 415 8.24 -26.76 -21.03
C LEU A 415 9.50 -27.63 -21.14
N GLU A 416 9.86 -28.08 -22.34
CA GLU A 416 11.08 -28.84 -22.60
C GLU A 416 12.33 -28.01 -22.25
N LEU A 417 12.36 -26.74 -22.68
CA LEU A 417 13.47 -25.84 -22.39
C LEU A 417 13.60 -25.56 -20.88
N ALA A 418 12.49 -25.23 -20.21
CA ALA A 418 12.47 -24.99 -18.76
C ALA A 418 12.93 -26.23 -17.98
N SER A 419 12.47 -27.42 -18.37
CA SER A 419 12.86 -28.68 -17.73
C SER A 419 14.35 -28.99 -17.91
N LYS A 420 14.91 -28.68 -19.08
CA LYS A 420 16.35 -28.81 -19.33
C LYS A 420 17.15 -27.82 -18.49
N LEU A 421 16.73 -26.55 -18.44
CA LEU A 421 17.40 -25.50 -17.68
C LEU A 421 17.35 -25.72 -16.18
N ARG A 422 16.28 -26.36 -15.69
CA ARG A 422 16.10 -26.74 -14.28
C ARG A 422 17.20 -27.66 -13.76
N ILE A 423 17.78 -28.51 -14.61
CA ILE A 423 18.82 -29.46 -14.23
C ILE A 423 20.09 -28.70 -13.84
N GLY A 424 20.61 -28.98 -12.64
CA GLY A 424 21.84 -28.36 -12.13
C GLY A 424 21.64 -26.98 -11.49
N GLN A 425 20.40 -26.46 -11.43
CA GLN A 425 20.09 -25.23 -10.70
C GLN A 425 19.95 -25.48 -9.21
N THR A 426 20.42 -24.53 -8.41
CA THR A 426 20.23 -24.47 -6.97
C THR A 426 19.16 -23.45 -6.60
N GLU A 427 18.78 -23.40 -5.32
CA GLU A 427 17.91 -22.34 -4.82
C GLU A 427 18.54 -20.94 -5.03
N PRO A 428 17.73 -19.89 -5.29
CA PRO A 428 16.27 -19.91 -5.45
C PRO A 428 15.79 -20.30 -6.87
N LEU A 429 16.69 -20.41 -7.85
CA LEU A 429 16.35 -20.66 -9.26
C LEU A 429 15.64 -22.01 -9.46
N ALA A 430 16.09 -23.04 -8.74
CA ALA A 430 15.46 -24.35 -8.69
C ALA A 430 13.94 -24.26 -8.44
N THR A 431 13.54 -23.57 -7.37
CA THR A 431 12.12 -23.38 -7.02
C THR A 431 11.37 -22.62 -8.11
N ILE A 432 11.93 -21.55 -8.67
CA ILE A 432 11.27 -20.74 -9.71
C ILE A 432 11.03 -21.57 -10.97
N PHE A 433 12.00 -22.38 -11.38
CA PHE A 433 11.83 -23.29 -12.52
C PHE A 433 10.77 -24.37 -12.24
N ASP A 434 10.73 -24.95 -11.04
CA ASP A 434 9.70 -25.95 -10.67
C ASP A 434 8.29 -25.33 -10.70
N ASP A 435 8.15 -24.10 -10.21
CA ASP A 435 6.92 -23.32 -10.26
C ASP A 435 6.52 -22.99 -11.71
N LEU A 436 7.46 -22.60 -12.57
CA LEU A 436 7.23 -22.32 -13.99
C LEU A 436 6.84 -23.57 -14.79
N ILE A 437 7.53 -24.69 -14.57
CA ILE A 437 7.20 -26.00 -15.19
C ILE A 437 5.78 -26.39 -14.83
N THR A 438 5.39 -26.21 -13.57
CA THR A 438 4.02 -26.45 -13.11
C THR A 438 3.03 -25.55 -13.84
N ALA A 439 3.32 -24.26 -13.97
CA ALA A 439 2.47 -23.30 -14.66
C ALA A 439 2.33 -23.58 -16.16
N LEU A 440 3.38 -24.10 -16.82
CA LEU A 440 3.38 -24.48 -18.24
C LEU A 440 2.65 -25.79 -18.53
N SER A 441 2.59 -26.68 -17.53
CA SER A 441 1.97 -28.01 -17.64
C SER A 441 0.46 -28.01 -17.44
N GLY A 442 -0.08 -26.98 -16.75
CA GLY A 442 -1.51 -26.69 -16.70
C GLY A 442 -1.98 -25.95 -17.93
#